data_AF-A0A1G1Q316-F1
#
_entry.id   AF-A0A1G1Q316-F1
#
_cell.length_a   1.000
_cell.length_b   1.000
_cell.length_c   1.000
_cell.angle_alpha   90.00
_cell.angle_beta   90.00
_cell.angle_gamma   90.00
#
_symmetry.space_group_name_H-M   'P 1'
#
loop_
_entity.id
_entity.type
_entity.pdbx_description
1 polymer ?
#
loop_
_entity_poly.entity_id
_entity_poly.type
_entity_poly.pdbx_seq_one_letter_code
_entity_poly.pdbx_strand_id
1 'polypeptide(L)'
;MALKINVLMGKFFANLNLELIDFKLEFGRFKGNIILADEISPDTCRLWEIGTGKKLDKDRFRHDLGNVEEAYQEVLSRVSK
;
A
#
# COMPACT_ATOMS: atom_id res chain seq x y z
N MET A 1 -10.70 -13.59 -3.54
CA MET A 1 -9.46 -13.04 -4.12
C MET A 1 -8.83 -11.98 -3.21
N ALA A 2 -9.56 -10.93 -2.83
CA ALA A 2 -9.07 -9.86 -1.95
C ALA A 2 -8.46 -10.34 -0.61
N LEU A 3 -9.09 -11.27 0.13
CA LEU A 3 -8.53 -11.78 1.39
C LEU A 3 -7.19 -12.52 1.20
N LYS A 4 -6.99 -13.19 0.07
CA LYS A 4 -5.70 -13.83 -0.25
C LYS A 4 -4.63 -12.77 -0.51
N ILE A 5 -4.99 -11.69 -1.21
CA ILE A 5 -4.12 -10.54 -1.45
C ILE A 5 -3.76 -9.87 -0.12
N ASN A 6 -4.73 -9.69 0.80
CA ASN A 6 -4.48 -9.16 2.14
C ASN A 6 -3.41 -9.96 2.90
N VAL A 7 -3.53 -11.30 2.92
CA VAL A 7 -2.54 -12.15 3.60
C VAL A 7 -1.15 -12.02 2.97
N LEU A 8 -1.04 -11.91 1.65
CA LEU A 8 0.23 -11.77 0.95
C LEU A 8 0.85 -10.39 1.17
N MET A 9 0.09 -9.32 0.92
CA MET A 9 0.56 -7.94 1.07
C MET A 9 0.86 -7.61 2.53
N GLY A 10 0.02 -8.04 3.48
CA GLY A 10 0.26 -7.81 4.91
C GLY A 10 1.57 -8.42 5.37
N LYS A 11 1.88 -9.66 4.95
CA LYS A 11 3.18 -10.29 5.23
C LYS A 11 4.34 -9.59 4.52
N PHE A 12 4.14 -9.20 3.26
CA PHE A 12 5.14 -8.50 2.47
C PHE A 12 5.55 -7.17 3.10
N PHE A 13 4.59 -6.31 3.43
CA PHE A 13 4.86 -5.01 4.05
C PHE A 13 5.39 -5.13 5.48
N ALA A 14 4.93 -6.11 6.27
CA ALA A 14 5.45 -6.34 7.61
C ALA A 14 6.98 -6.61 7.60
N ASN A 15 7.48 -7.35 6.59
CA ASN A 15 8.92 -7.58 6.41
C ASN A 15 9.70 -6.30 6.05
N LEU A 16 9.01 -5.23 5.63
CA LEU A 16 9.57 -3.92 5.29
C LEU A 16 9.40 -2.90 6.41
N ASN A 17 9.06 -3.35 7.63
CA ASN A 17 8.72 -2.50 8.78
C ASN A 17 7.53 -1.55 8.48
N LEU A 18 6.57 -2.03 7.70
CA LEU A 18 5.34 -1.31 7.35
C LEU A 18 4.10 -2.14 7.73
N GLU A 19 3.16 -1.51 8.41
CA GLU A 19 1.84 -2.06 8.68
C GLU A 19 0.89 -1.67 7.53
N LEU A 20 0.27 -2.67 6.91
CA LEU A 20 -0.81 -2.48 5.94
C LEU A 20 -2.13 -2.33 6.69
N ILE A 21 -2.55 -1.08 6.91
CA ILE A 21 -3.77 -0.77 7.68
C ILE A 21 -5.01 -1.17 6.89
N ASP A 22 -5.08 -0.73 5.63
CA ASP A 22 -6.11 -1.10 4.67
C ASP A 22 -5.65 -0.80 3.24
N PHE A 23 -6.41 -1.30 2.26
CA PHE A 23 -6.17 -1.05 0.84
C PHE A 23 -7.46 -1.22 0.02
N LYS A 24 -7.50 -0.57 -1.14
CA LYS A 24 -8.54 -0.72 -2.16
C LYS A 24 -8.00 -1.55 -3.32
N LEU A 25 -8.81 -2.46 -3.84
CA LEU A 25 -8.53 -3.17 -5.09
C LEU A 25 -9.64 -2.92 -6.11
N GLU A 26 -9.26 -2.92 -7.39
CA GLU A 26 -10.21 -3.03 -8.49
C GLU A 26 -9.94 -4.30 -9.30
N PHE A 27 -11.02 -4.88 -9.81
CA PHE A 27 -10.97 -6.12 -10.57
C PHE A 27 -11.60 -5.91 -11.95
N GLY A 28 -10.95 -6.45 -12.97
CA GLY A 28 -11.43 -6.44 -14.34
C GLY A 28 -11.82 -7.84 -14.83
N ARG A 29 -12.46 -7.90 -16.00
CA ARG A 29 -12.65 -9.16 -16.73
C ARG A 29 -11.74 -9.20 -17.95
N PHE A 30 -10.97 -10.27 -18.10
CA PHE A 30 -10.12 -10.49 -19.26
C PHE A 30 -10.24 -11.94 -19.72
N LYS A 31 -10.65 -12.14 -20.99
CA LYS A 31 -10.88 -13.46 -21.59
C LYS A 31 -11.74 -14.38 -20.72
N GLY A 32 -12.81 -13.84 -20.14
CA GLY A 32 -13.74 -14.57 -19.26
C GLY A 32 -13.28 -14.74 -17.80
N ASN A 33 -12.03 -14.41 -17.47
CA ASN A 33 -11.50 -14.52 -16.11
C ASN A 33 -11.62 -13.19 -15.36
N ILE A 34 -11.88 -13.25 -14.05
CA ILE A 34 -11.72 -12.11 -13.15
C ILE A 34 -10.24 -11.97 -12.82
N ILE A 35 -9.67 -10.79 -13.07
CA ILE A 35 -8.28 -10.46 -12.80
C ILE A 35 -8.19 -9.27 -11.85
N LEU A 36 -7.15 -9.25 -11.03
CA LEU A 36 -6.73 -8.03 -10.34
C LEU A 36 -6.22 -7.02 -11.37
N ALA A 37 -6.61 -5.76 -11.24
CA ALA A 37 -6.29 -4.69 -12.18
C ALA A 37 -5.88 -3.40 -11.42
N ASP A 38 -5.98 -2.26 -12.11
CA ASP A 38 -5.72 -0.91 -11.57
C ASP A 38 -4.33 -0.82 -10.91
N GLU A 39 -4.24 -0.34 -9.67
CA GLU A 39 -3.00 0.06 -9.03
C GLU A 39 -2.92 -0.41 -7.57
N ILE A 40 -1.71 -0.77 -7.15
CA ILE A 40 -1.33 -0.97 -5.75
C ILE A 40 -0.18 0.00 -5.45
N SER A 41 -0.46 1.05 -4.69
CA SER A 41 0.50 2.09 -4.34
C SER A 41 0.14 2.75 -3.00
N PRO A 42 0.96 3.68 -2.47
CA PRO A 42 0.60 4.45 -1.28
C PRO A 42 -0.63 5.37 -1.49
N ASP A 43 -1.13 5.51 -2.73
CA ASP A 43 -2.39 6.17 -3.03
C ASP A 43 -3.61 5.29 -2.69
N THR A 44 -3.47 3.98 -2.89
CA THR A 44 -4.53 2.98 -2.72
C THR A 44 -4.37 2.11 -1.48
N CYS A 45 -3.27 2.26 -0.75
CA CYS A 45 -2.96 1.56 0.50
C CYS A 45 -2.67 2.56 1.62
N ARG A 46 -3.14 2.29 2.84
CA ARG A 46 -2.61 2.94 4.05
C ARG A 46 -1.45 2.13 4.62
N LEU A 47 -0.28 2.75 4.65
CA LEU A 47 0.99 2.13 5.01
C LEU A 47 1.63 2.95 6.14
N TRP A 48 1.64 2.39 7.34
CA TRP A 48 2.19 3.06 8.51
C TRP A 48 3.47 2.37 8.96
N GLU A 49 4.47 3.12 9.38
CA GLU A 49 5.68 2.53 9.93
C GLU A 49 5.39 1.88 11.29
N ILE A 50 5.82 0.62 11.42
CA ILE A 50 5.64 -0.14 12.65
C ILE A 50 6.44 0.51 13.78
N GLY A 51 5.81 0.69 14.93
CA GLY A 51 6.41 1.25 16.15
C GLY A 51 6.37 2.77 16.24
N THR A 52 6.29 3.51 15.13
CA THR A 52 6.21 4.98 15.14
C THR A 52 4.83 5.51 14.74
N GLY A 53 4.06 4.74 13.98
CA GLY A 53 2.79 5.18 13.40
C GLY A 53 2.96 6.28 12.34
N LYS A 54 4.19 6.51 11.85
CA LYS A 54 4.46 7.46 10.76
C LYS A 54 3.70 7.00 9.51
N LYS A 55 2.78 7.83 9.02
CA LYS A 55 2.04 7.58 7.79
C LYS A 55 2.95 7.78 6.58
N LEU A 56 2.98 6.79 5.69
CA LEU A 56 3.80 6.78 4.47
C LEU A 56 2.93 6.64 3.21
N ASP A 57 1.72 7.20 3.27
CA ASP A 57 0.67 7.06 2.27
C ASP A 57 -0.09 8.38 2.04
N LYS A 58 -1.13 8.34 1.21
CA LYS A 58 -1.94 9.50 0.84
C LYS A 58 -2.60 10.23 2.00
N ASP A 59 -2.72 9.62 3.18
CA ASP A 59 -3.20 10.33 4.38
C ASP A 59 -2.29 11.49 4.77
N ARG A 60 -1.01 11.49 4.34
CA ARG A 60 -0.14 12.67 4.48
C ARG A 60 -0.67 13.88 3.73
N PHE A 61 -1.21 13.67 2.53
CA PHE A 61 -1.88 14.73 1.77
C PHE A 61 -3.24 15.05 2.38
N ARG A 62 -4.06 14.04 2.70
CA ARG A 62 -5.43 14.24 3.23
C ARG A 62 -5.47 14.98 4.57
N HIS A 63 -4.39 14.93 5.34
CA HIS A 63 -4.30 15.55 6.67
C HIS A 63 -3.20 16.61 6.76
N ASP A 64 -2.75 17.17 5.63
CA ASP A 64 -1.78 18.27 5.56
C ASP A 64 -0.48 18.01 6.35
N LEU A 65 0.00 16.77 6.36
CA LEU A 65 1.21 16.34 7.10
C LEU A 65 2.52 16.62 6.35
N GLY A 66 2.43 17.14 5.13
CA GLY A 66 3.58 17.43 4.26
C GLY A 66 4.38 16.19 3.85
N ASN A 67 5.45 16.41 3.08
CA ASN A 67 6.43 15.39 2.65
C ASN A 67 5.78 14.16 1.99
N VAL A 68 4.85 14.38 1.07
CA VAL A 68 4.07 13.32 0.42
C VAL A 68 4.98 12.51 -0.53
N GLU A 69 5.72 13.20 -1.39
CA GLU A 69 6.62 12.56 -2.35
C GLU A 69 7.72 11.77 -1.64
N GLU A 70 8.33 12.34 -0.61
CA GLU A 70 9.39 11.70 0.17
C GLU A 70 8.88 10.43 0.86
N ALA A 71 7.65 10.44 1.36
CA ALA A 71 7.03 9.24 1.91
C ALA A 71 6.86 8.14 0.86
N TYR A 72 6.51 8.50 -0.37
CA TYR A 72 6.32 7.53 -1.45
C TYR A 72 7.67 6.99 -1.93
N GLN A 73 8.68 7.85 -2.02
CA GLN A 73 10.06 7.46 -2.30
C GLN A 73 10.62 6.54 -1.20
N GLU A 74 10.26 6.77 0.05
CA GLU A 74 10.63 5.90 1.17
C GLU A 74 9.99 4.51 1.03
N VAL A 75 8.70 4.42 0.69
CA VAL A 75 8.05 3.13 0.41
C VAL A 75 8.73 2.42 -0.76
N LEU A 76 9.02 3.13 -1.86
CA LEU A 76 9.74 2.59 -3.01
C LEU A 76 11.12 2.05 -2.61
N SER A 77 11.89 2.83 -1.85
CA SER A 77 13.22 2.42 -1.37
C SER A 77 13.20 1.16 -0.52
N ARG A 78 12.13 0.93 0.25
CA ARG A 78 11.96 -0.31 1.02
C ARG A 78 11.58 -1.50 0.14
N VAL A 79 10.72 -1.29 -0.85
CA VAL A 79 10.25 -2.33 -1.78
C VAL A 79 11.33 -2.76 -2.78
N SER A 80 12.25 -1.87 -3.15
CA SER A 80 13.31 -2.14 -4.15
C SER A 80 14.60 -2.77 -3.58
N LYS A 81 14.57 -3.26 -2.34
CA LYS A 81 15.69 -4.01 -1.72
C LYS A 81 15.45 -5.51 -1.82
#